data_AF-A0A5N6T4M6-F1
#
_entry.id   AF-A0A5N6T4M6-F1
#
_cell.length_a   1.000
_cell.length_b   1.000
_cell.length_c   1.000
_cell.angle_alpha   90.00
_cell.angle_beta   90.00
_cell.angle_gamma   90.00
#
_symmetry.space_group_name_H-M   'P 1'
#
loop_
_entity.id
_entity.type
_entity.pdbx_description
1 polymer ?
#
loop_
_entity_poly.entity_id
_entity_poly.type
_entity_poly.pdbx_seq_one_letter_code
_entity_poly.pdbx_strand_id
1 'polypeptide(L)'
;MIRRAEISTSDGYYFTNQFQNRDAFVGYETIGQEVVQQFPENDAFCGAVGTTGLVMEVARVLKAKRPETHISVLEPASSPTITQGRSGTHHVEGIWDRDYPASSRSAALG
;
A
#
# COMPACT_ATOMS: atom_id res chain seq x y z
N MET A 1 -4.90 -1.46 -16.50
CA MET A 1 -5.50 -2.64 -15.81
C MET A 1 -6.46 -3.49 -16.66
N ILE A 2 -7.32 -2.89 -17.49
CA ILE A 2 -8.38 -3.57 -18.27
C ILE A 2 -7.85 -4.72 -19.15
N ARG A 3 -6.77 -4.50 -19.90
CA ARG A 3 -6.20 -5.53 -20.79
C ARG A 3 -5.72 -6.79 -20.07
N ARG A 4 -5.18 -6.66 -18.84
CA ARG A 4 -4.74 -7.82 -18.05
C ARG A 4 -5.94 -8.64 -17.57
N ALA A 5 -7.00 -7.96 -17.14
CA ALA A 5 -8.26 -8.59 -16.76
C ALA A 5 -8.91 -9.30 -17.96
N GLU A 6 -8.95 -8.67 -19.13
CA GLU A 6 -9.43 -9.30 -20.38
C GLU A 6 -8.66 -10.57 -20.73
N ILE A 7 -7.32 -10.52 -20.76
CA ILE A 7 -6.47 -11.68 -21.10
C ILE A 7 -6.68 -12.82 -20.10
N SER A 8 -6.88 -12.49 -18.83
CA SER A 8 -7.06 -13.51 -17.80
C SER A 8 -8.34 -14.33 -17.90
N THR A 9 -9.27 -13.96 -18.79
CA THR A 9 -10.46 -14.77 -19.09
C THR A 9 -10.15 -15.99 -19.97
N SER A 10 -8.94 -16.08 -20.53
CA SER A 10 -8.48 -17.23 -21.30
C SER A 10 -7.96 -18.36 -20.40
N ASP A 11 -8.04 -19.59 -20.89
CA ASP A 11 -7.56 -20.78 -20.16
C ASP A 11 -6.07 -20.70 -19.84
N GLY A 12 -5.70 -21.20 -18.66
CA GLY A 12 -4.31 -21.29 -18.20
C GLY A 12 -3.76 -20.02 -17.55
N TYR A 13 -4.55 -18.97 -17.38
CA TYR A 13 -4.14 -17.75 -16.69
C TYR A 13 -4.78 -17.61 -15.31
N TYR A 14 -4.01 -17.09 -14.35
CA TYR A 14 -4.49 -16.71 -13.03
C TYR A 14 -4.32 -15.21 -12.81
N PHE A 15 -5.42 -14.49 -12.64
CA PHE A 15 -5.39 -13.06 -12.37
C PHE A 15 -5.23 -12.79 -10.89
N THR A 16 -4.03 -12.40 -10.48
CA THR A 16 -3.72 -12.11 -9.07
C THR A 16 -4.44 -10.86 -8.55
N ASN A 17 -4.88 -9.96 -9.42
CA ASN A 17 -5.69 -8.78 -9.10
C ASN A 17 -5.22 -7.98 -7.86
N GLN A 18 -3.93 -7.66 -7.80
CA GLN A 18 -3.26 -7.14 -6.59
C GLN A 18 -3.91 -5.92 -5.89
N PHE A 19 -4.71 -5.11 -6.59
CA PHE A 19 -5.39 -3.96 -6.00
C PHE A 19 -6.70 -4.33 -5.29
N GLN A 20 -7.23 -5.52 -5.54
CA GLN A 20 -8.44 -6.06 -4.89
C GLN A 20 -8.16 -7.33 -4.08
N ASN A 21 -7.03 -7.99 -4.34
CA ASN A 21 -6.63 -9.21 -3.66
C ASN A 21 -6.14 -8.92 -2.24
N ARG A 22 -6.73 -9.62 -1.26
CA ARG A 22 -6.42 -9.50 0.17
C ARG A 22 -5.50 -10.62 0.68
N ASP A 23 -5.17 -11.63 -0.13
CA ASP A 23 -4.35 -12.76 0.29
C ASP A 23 -2.98 -12.31 0.80
N ALA A 24 -2.42 -11.24 0.21
CA ALA A 24 -1.16 -10.65 0.63
C ALA A 24 -1.20 -10.03 2.05
N PHE A 25 -2.39 -9.73 2.58
CA PHE A 25 -2.53 -9.04 3.88
C PHE A 25 -2.01 -9.91 5.03
N VAL A 26 -2.15 -11.23 4.95
CA VAL A 26 -1.58 -12.17 5.94
C VAL A 26 -0.05 -12.02 6.01
N GLY A 27 0.60 -11.90 4.85
CA GLY A 27 2.04 -11.65 4.78
C GLY A 27 2.41 -10.28 5.34
N TYR A 28 1.64 -9.24 5.01
CA TYR A 28 1.91 -7.88 5.51
C TYR A 28 1.67 -7.72 7.02
N GLU A 29 0.68 -8.41 7.58
CA GLU A 29 0.48 -8.50 9.03
C GLU A 29 1.69 -9.16 9.70
N THR A 30 2.21 -10.24 9.11
CA THR A 30 3.41 -10.92 9.61
C THR A 30 4.61 -9.95 9.66
N ILE A 31 4.81 -9.16 8.60
CA ILE A 31 5.83 -8.10 8.60
C ILE A 31 5.60 -7.09 9.74
N GLY A 32 4.36 -6.68 9.99
CA GLY A 32 4.04 -5.79 11.10
C GLY A 32 4.40 -6.39 12.47
N GLN A 33 4.19 -7.69 12.65
CA GLN A 33 4.56 -8.40 13.87
C GLN A 33 6.08 -8.50 14.04
N GLU A 34 6.81 -8.77 12.95
CA GLU A 34 8.27 -8.76 12.92
C GLU A 34 8.83 -7.39 13.32
N VAL A 35 8.27 -6.30 12.78
CA VAL A 35 8.67 -4.94 13.16
C VAL A 35 8.48 -4.70 14.65
N VAL A 36 7.35 -5.10 15.24
CA VAL A 36 7.10 -4.95 16.70
C VAL A 36 8.11 -5.75 17.52
N GLN A 37 8.46 -6.96 17.08
CA GLN A 37 9.40 -7.82 17.79
C GLN A 37 10.84 -7.31 17.71
N GLN A 38 11.26 -6.83 16.53
CA GLN A 38 12.63 -6.41 16.27
C GLN A 38 12.90 -4.96 16.68
N PHE A 39 11.86 -4.11 16.69
CA PHE A 39 11.92 -2.69 17.04
C PHE A 39 10.88 -2.33 18.12
N PRO A 40 11.06 -2.83 19.35
CA PRO A 40 10.13 -2.62 20.46
C PRO A 40 10.08 -1.17 20.95
N GLU A 41 10.94 -0.27 20.43
CA GLU A 41 10.98 1.19 20.68
C GLU A 41 10.90 2.04 19.38
N ASN A 42 10.05 1.63 18.44
CA ASN A 42 9.66 2.40 17.25
C ASN A 42 8.72 3.60 17.52
N ASP A 43 9.25 4.81 17.35
CA ASP A 43 8.48 6.08 17.38
C ASP A 43 7.75 6.37 16.06
N ALA A 44 8.29 5.90 14.93
CA ALA A 44 7.72 6.16 13.62
C ALA A 44 7.99 5.04 12.60
N PHE A 45 7.00 4.78 11.74
CA PHE A 45 7.10 3.91 10.58
C PHE A 45 6.87 4.72 9.30
N CYS A 46 7.80 4.60 8.35
CA CYS A 46 7.71 5.27 7.05
C CYS A 46 7.62 4.21 5.95
N GLY A 47 6.59 4.30 5.11
CA GLY A 47 6.36 3.36 4.01
C GLY A 47 5.97 4.06 2.72
N ALA A 48 6.34 3.47 1.59
CA ALA A 48 5.89 3.94 0.29
C ALA A 48 4.59 3.24 -0.14
N VAL A 49 3.76 3.96 -0.89
CA VAL A 49 2.44 3.47 -1.30
C VAL A 49 2.49 2.91 -2.72
N GLY A 50 2.38 1.58 -2.84
CA GLY A 50 2.03 0.89 -4.09
C GLY A 50 0.54 0.54 -4.10
N THR A 51 0.20 -0.69 -3.76
CA THR A 51 -1.19 -1.16 -3.59
C THR A 51 -1.83 -0.76 -2.25
N THR A 52 -1.13 0.01 -1.41
CA THR A 52 -1.44 0.34 0.01
C THR A 52 -1.41 -0.81 1.02
N GLY A 53 -1.55 -2.07 0.61
CA GLY A 53 -1.72 -3.21 1.53
C GLY A 53 -0.64 -3.33 2.62
N LEU A 54 0.64 -3.19 2.25
CA LEU A 54 1.74 -3.32 3.22
C LEU A 54 1.66 -2.27 4.32
N VAL A 55 1.56 -0.99 3.95
CA VAL A 55 1.53 0.10 4.93
C VAL A 55 0.32 -0.05 5.84
N MET A 56 -0.85 -0.37 5.29
CA MET A 56 -2.09 -0.49 6.08
C MET A 56 -2.00 -1.59 7.13
N GLU A 57 -1.54 -2.79 6.75
CA GLU A 57 -1.47 -3.91 7.69
C GLU A 57 -0.34 -3.72 8.72
N VAL A 58 0.81 -3.19 8.31
CA VAL A 58 1.89 -2.85 9.26
C VAL A 58 1.43 -1.77 10.24
N ALA A 59 0.78 -0.71 9.74
CA ALA A 59 0.23 0.35 10.58
C ALA A 59 -0.83 -0.19 11.56
N ARG A 60 -1.72 -1.09 11.10
CA ARG A 60 -2.72 -1.73 11.98
C ARG A 60 -2.06 -2.49 13.13
N VAL A 61 -1.04 -3.30 12.83
CA VAL A 61 -0.31 -4.06 13.87
C VAL A 61 0.42 -3.12 14.82
N LEU A 62 1.12 -2.11 14.29
CA LEU A 62 1.85 -1.14 15.09
C LEU A 62 0.89 -0.35 15.99
N LYS A 63 -0.20 0.20 15.46
CA LYS A 63 -1.20 0.95 16.25
C LYS A 63 -1.88 0.10 17.31
N ALA A 64 -2.11 -1.19 17.07
CA ALA A 64 -2.67 -2.09 18.06
C ALA A 64 -1.72 -2.35 19.25
N LYS A 65 -0.40 -2.34 19.01
CA LYS A 65 0.62 -2.55 20.04
C LYS A 65 1.13 -1.25 20.65
N ARG A 66 1.14 -0.18 19.86
CA ARG A 66 1.76 1.13 20.11
C ARG A 66 0.99 2.23 19.39
N PRO A 67 -0.12 2.70 19.98
CA PRO A 67 -0.99 3.70 19.36
C PRO A 67 -0.27 5.01 18.99
N GLU A 68 0.78 5.36 19.73
CA GLU A 68 1.56 6.59 19.55
C GLU A 68 2.54 6.56 18.36
N THR A 69 2.84 5.38 17.79
CA THR A 69 3.77 5.28 16.65
C THR A 69 3.26 6.13 15.48
N HIS A 70 4.07 7.07 15.01
CA HIS A 70 3.74 7.92 13.87
C HIS A 70 3.83 7.12 12.57
N ILE A 71 2.78 7.17 11.74
CA ILE A 71 2.77 6.48 10.44
C ILE A 71 2.89 7.55 9.36
N SER A 72 3.97 7.46 8.57
CA SER A 72 4.22 8.36 7.45
C SER A 72 4.20 7.59 6.13
N VAL A 73 3.49 8.14 5.16
CA VAL A 73 3.44 7.61 3.79
C VAL A 73 4.02 8.62 2.83
N LEU A 74 4.88 8.12 1.93
CA LEU A 74 5.49 8.95 0.89
C LEU A 74 4.84 8.71 -0.48
N GLU A 75 4.81 9.78 -1.26
CA GLU A 75 4.41 9.77 -2.66
C GLU A 75 5.38 10.63 -3.50
N PRO A 76 5.49 10.39 -4.82
CA PRO A 76 6.33 11.19 -5.68
C PRO A 76 5.86 12.66 -5.76
N ALA A 77 6.76 13.62 -5.54
CA ALA A 77 6.45 15.05 -5.65
C ALA A 77 5.99 15.48 -7.06
N SER A 78 6.35 14.72 -8.11
CA SER A 78 5.88 14.93 -9.47
C SER A 78 4.50 14.31 -9.76
N SER A 79 3.98 13.47 -8.86
CA SER A 79 2.64 12.87 -8.92
C SER A 79 1.93 12.79 -7.54
N PRO A 80 1.76 13.92 -6.84
CA PRO A 80 1.24 13.94 -5.47
C PRO A 80 -0.28 13.80 -5.44
N THR A 81 -0.76 12.57 -5.50
CA THR A 81 -2.19 12.28 -5.61
C THR A 81 -2.88 12.23 -4.25
N ILE A 82 -2.20 11.80 -3.19
CA ILE A 82 -2.74 11.75 -1.83
C ILE A 82 -2.80 13.16 -1.25
N THR A 83 -1.69 13.90 -1.31
CA THR A 83 -1.59 15.22 -0.66
C THR A 83 -2.16 16.37 -1.50
N GLN A 84 -2.08 16.28 -2.84
CA GLN A 84 -2.49 17.38 -3.74
C GLN A 84 -3.55 16.97 -4.77
N GLY A 85 -4.02 15.71 -4.76
CA GLY A 85 -5.08 15.25 -5.65
C GLY A 85 -4.72 15.22 -7.14
N ARG A 86 -3.45 15.41 -7.51
CA ARG A 86 -2.98 15.44 -8.91
C ARG A 86 -2.01 14.31 -9.21
N SER A 87 -2.11 13.75 -10.40
CA SER A 87 -1.23 12.68 -10.86
C SER A 87 -0.35 13.16 -12.01
N GLY A 88 0.87 12.65 -12.08
CA GLY A 88 1.87 12.99 -13.08
C GLY A 88 2.79 11.80 -13.36
N THR A 89 3.75 11.97 -14.25
CA THR A 89 4.80 10.96 -14.46
C THR A 89 5.88 11.07 -13.39
N HIS A 90 6.43 9.95 -12.96
CA HIS A 90 7.56 9.89 -12.03
C HIS A 90 8.48 8.73 -12.40
N HIS A 91 9.69 8.74 -11.83
CA HIS A 91 10.71 7.72 -12.01
C HIS A 91 10.96 6.90 -10.72
N VAL A 92 10.04 6.98 -9.76
CA VAL A 92 10.06 6.14 -8.56
C VAL A 92 9.24 4.89 -8.86
N GLU A 93 9.93 3.82 -9.27
CA GLU A 93 9.29 2.57 -9.68
C GLU A 93 8.73 1.78 -8.49
N GLY A 94 7.68 1.00 -8.74
CA GLY A 94 7.04 0.13 -7.73
C GLY A 94 6.12 0.85 -6.73
N ILE A 95 6.04 2.17 -6.79
CA ILE A 95 5.13 2.99 -5.97
C ILE A 95 4.24 3.80 -6.89
N TRP A 96 3.01 4.06 -6.46
CA TRP A 96 2.02 4.90 -7.14
C TRP A 96 1.74 4.54 -8.61
N ASP A 97 0.57 3.96 -8.89
CA ASP A 97 0.12 3.70 -10.25
C ASP A 97 -0.93 4.74 -10.68
N ARG A 98 -0.84 5.24 -11.92
CA ARG A 98 -1.84 6.11 -12.53
C ARG A 98 -3.23 5.46 -12.53
N ASP A 99 -3.30 4.14 -12.62
CA ASP A 99 -4.55 3.37 -12.64
C ASP A 99 -5.19 3.19 -11.24
N TYR A 100 -4.64 3.82 -10.19
CA TYR A 100 -5.18 3.71 -8.83
C TYR A 100 -6.60 4.31 -8.73
N PRO A 101 -7.61 3.54 -8.29
CA PRO A 101 -9.00 4.00 -8.31
C PRO A 101 -9.24 5.13 -7.29
N ALA A 102 -9.94 6.18 -7.73
CA ALA A 102 -10.21 7.38 -6.93
C ALA A 102 -11.00 7.09 -5.62
N SER A 103 -11.73 5.98 -5.56
CA SER A 103 -12.45 5.52 -4.36
C SER A 103 -11.52 5.13 -3.20
N SER A 104 -10.25 4.83 -3.47
CA SER A 104 -9.28 4.35 -2.49
C SER A 104 -8.49 5.48 -1.80
N ARG A 105 -8.88 6.74 -2.04
CA ARG A 105 -8.23 7.96 -1.50
C ARG A 105 -8.38 8.12 0.01
N SER A 106 -9.44 7.58 0.63
CA SER A 106 -9.66 7.75 2.08
C SER A 106 -8.89 6.75 2.94
N ALA A 107 -8.37 5.66 2.38
CA ALA A 107 -7.69 4.61 3.14
C ALA A 107 -6.27 5.02 3.57
N ALA A 108 -5.60 5.92 2.86
CA ALA A 108 -4.24 6.35 3.16
C ALA A 108 -4.14 7.47 4.22
N LEU A 109 -5.27 7.98 4.72
CA LEU A 109 -5.34 9.14 5.61
C LEU A 109 -6.05 8.85 6.96
N GLY A 110 -6.44 7.60 7.20
CA GLY A 110 -7.16 7.16 8.40
C GLY A 110 -6.29 6.36 9.36
#